data_AF-A0A484YXT2-F1
#
_entry.id   AF-A0A484YXT2-F1
#
_cell.length_a   1.000
_cell.length_b   1.000
_cell.length_c   1.000
_cell.angle_alpha   90.00
_cell.angle_beta   90.00
_cell.angle_gamma   90.00
#
_symmetry.space_group_name_H-M   'P 1'
#
loop_
_entity.id
_entity.type
_entity.pdbx_description
1 polymer ?
#
loop_
_entity_poly.entity_id
_entity_poly.type
_entity_poly.pdbx_seq_one_letter_code
_entity_poly.pdbx_strand_id
1 'polypeptide(L)'
;MPMLRALMSARNIAENLLATAGGERRLTDILHISELLQEAGTQLESEHALVRWLSQHILEPDSNASSQQMRLESDKHLVQIVTIHKSKGLEYPLVWLPFITNFRVQDQAFYHDRHSFEAVLDLNAAPESVDLAEAERLAEDLRLLYVALTRSVWHCSLGVAPLVRRRGDKKGDTDVHQSALGRLLQKGEPQDAAGLRTCIEALCNDDIAWQTAQIGDNQPWQVNDALTAELNARTLQRLPGDNWRVTSYSGLQQRGHGYRSGSDATAGC
;
A
#
# COMPACT_ATOMS: atom_id res chain seq x y z
N MET A 1 -25.26 -4.57 15.89
CA MET A 1 -25.55 -3.40 15.02
C MET A 1 -26.94 -3.36 14.41
N PRO A 2 -28.03 -3.28 15.19
CA PRO A 2 -29.38 -3.24 14.59
C PRO A 2 -29.74 -1.86 14.06
N MET A 3 -29.46 -0.79 14.83
CA MET A 3 -29.96 0.56 14.55
C MET A 3 -29.36 1.19 13.28
N LEU A 4 -28.04 1.26 13.15
CA LEU A 4 -27.39 1.88 11.98
C LEU A 4 -27.67 1.08 10.70
N ARG A 5 -27.70 -0.26 10.76
CA ARG A 5 -28.10 -1.08 9.60
C ARG A 5 -29.56 -0.88 9.24
N ALA A 6 -30.46 -0.78 10.23
CA ALA A 6 -31.88 -0.49 9.99
C ALA A 6 -32.06 0.88 9.33
N LEU A 7 -31.32 1.90 9.78
CA LEU A 7 -31.32 3.23 9.15
C LEU A 7 -30.82 3.18 7.71
N MET A 8 -29.69 2.49 7.46
CA MET A 8 -29.13 2.34 6.12
C MET A 8 -30.12 1.65 5.17
N SER A 9 -30.78 0.59 5.62
CA SER A 9 -31.80 -0.13 4.83
C SER A 9 -33.05 0.72 4.61
N ALA A 10 -33.57 1.40 5.63
CA ALA A 10 -34.79 2.20 5.51
C ALA A 10 -34.64 3.41 4.56
N ARG A 11 -33.40 3.87 4.32
CA ARG A 11 -33.09 5.03 3.48
C ARG A 11 -32.31 4.66 2.22
N ASN A 12 -32.13 3.37 1.92
CA ASN A 12 -31.34 2.86 0.80
C ASN A 12 -29.95 3.53 0.69
N ILE A 13 -29.28 3.73 1.83
CA ILE A 13 -28.02 4.49 1.90
C ILE A 13 -26.91 3.76 1.15
N ALA A 14 -26.84 2.44 1.27
CA ALA A 14 -25.78 1.66 0.64
C ALA A 14 -25.90 1.72 -0.89
N GLU A 15 -27.11 1.50 -1.42
CA GLU A 15 -27.42 1.53 -2.85
C GLU A 15 -27.15 2.92 -3.45
N ASN A 16 -27.62 3.97 -2.77
CA ASN A 16 -27.43 5.34 -3.20
C ASN A 16 -25.95 5.75 -3.17
N LEU A 17 -25.18 5.32 -2.16
CA LEU A 17 -23.76 5.60 -2.09
C LEU A 17 -23.00 4.87 -3.20
N LEU A 18 -23.24 3.57 -3.39
CA LEU A 18 -22.58 2.77 -4.43
C LEU A 18 -22.84 3.28 -5.86
N ALA A 19 -23.97 3.94 -6.10
CA ALA A 19 -24.27 4.59 -7.38
C ALA A 19 -23.48 5.89 -7.63
N THR A 20 -22.76 6.41 -6.63
CA THR A 20 -21.94 7.64 -6.75
C THR A 20 -20.46 7.33 -6.90
N ALA A 21 -19.71 8.22 -7.55
CA ALA A 21 -18.26 8.12 -7.65
C ALA A 21 -17.61 8.09 -6.25
N GLY A 22 -16.74 7.11 -5.99
CA GLY A 22 -16.14 6.87 -4.68
C GLY A 22 -17.10 6.28 -3.63
N GLY A 23 -18.27 5.82 -4.06
CA GLY A 23 -19.33 5.26 -3.22
C GLY A 23 -18.89 4.11 -2.32
N GLU A 24 -18.12 3.17 -2.87
CA GLU A 24 -17.61 1.99 -2.16
C GLU A 24 -16.75 2.40 -0.94
N ARG A 25 -15.85 3.39 -1.12
CA ARG A 25 -15.01 3.92 -0.03
C ARG A 25 -15.87 4.55 1.06
N ARG A 26 -16.79 5.45 0.68
CA ARG A 26 -17.67 6.14 1.64
C ARG A 26 -18.55 5.16 2.42
N LEU A 27 -19.08 4.14 1.74
CA LEU A 27 -19.86 3.10 2.39
C LEU A 27 -19.02 2.31 3.38
N THR A 28 -17.81 1.92 3.00
CA THR A 28 -16.89 1.19 3.87
C THR A 28 -16.45 2.03 5.07
N ASP A 29 -16.15 3.31 4.87
CA ASP A 29 -15.81 4.23 5.96
C ASP A 29 -16.98 4.37 6.96
N ILE A 30 -18.23 4.47 6.47
CA ILE A 30 -19.43 4.49 7.33
C ILE A 30 -19.58 3.20 8.13
N LEU A 31 -19.37 2.04 7.48
CA LEU A 31 -19.43 0.75 8.17
C LEU A 31 -18.33 0.62 9.22
N HIS A 32 -17.11 1.07 8.92
CA HIS A 32 -15.99 1.07 9.85
C HIS A 32 -16.24 2.00 11.06
N ILE A 33 -16.72 3.24 10.82
CA ILE A 33 -17.14 4.14 11.89
C ILE A 33 -18.22 3.48 12.75
N SER A 34 -19.14 2.75 12.13
CA SER A 34 -20.19 2.04 12.86
C SER A 34 -19.61 0.97 13.79
N GLU A 35 -18.61 0.20 13.34
CA GLU A 35 -17.91 -0.79 14.17
C GLU A 35 -17.19 -0.14 15.36
N LEU A 36 -16.45 0.95 15.12
CA LEU A 36 -15.79 1.73 16.18
C LEU A 36 -16.79 2.26 17.21
N LEU A 37 -17.93 2.78 16.75
CA LEU A 37 -19.01 3.25 17.62
C LEU A 37 -19.64 2.10 18.41
N GLN A 38 -19.73 0.91 17.83
CA GLN A 38 -20.23 -0.26 18.54
C GLN A 38 -19.31 -0.65 19.68
N GLU A 39 -18.00 -0.73 19.40
CA GLU A 39 -16.99 -1.07 20.39
C GLU A 39 -16.97 -0.04 21.53
N ALA A 40 -16.89 1.26 21.19
CA ALA A 40 -16.95 2.34 22.18
C ALA A 40 -18.25 2.30 22.99
N GLY A 41 -19.38 2.01 22.34
CA GLY A 41 -20.69 1.90 22.99
C GLY A 41 -20.77 0.79 24.05
N THR A 42 -19.95 -0.26 23.96
CA THR A 42 -19.90 -1.30 25.02
C THR A 42 -19.24 -0.80 26.32
N GLN A 43 -18.44 0.25 26.24
CA GLN A 43 -17.69 0.82 27.36
C GLN A 43 -18.34 2.08 27.94
N LEU A 44 -19.41 2.57 27.30
CA LEU A 44 -20.07 3.83 27.65
C LEU A 44 -21.49 3.58 28.14
N GLU A 45 -21.88 4.25 29.22
CA GLU A 45 -23.18 4.03 29.88
C GLU A 45 -24.36 4.80 29.24
N SER A 46 -24.11 5.63 28.21
CA SER A 46 -25.15 6.48 27.60
C SER A 46 -24.88 6.80 26.13
N GLU A 47 -25.96 6.94 25.35
CA GLU A 47 -25.93 7.41 23.95
C GLU A 47 -25.29 8.80 23.82
N HIS A 48 -25.57 9.71 24.75
CA HIS A 48 -24.95 11.04 24.76
C HIS A 48 -23.43 10.96 24.97
N ALA A 49 -22.97 9.99 25.76
CA ALA A 49 -21.54 9.76 25.95
C ALA A 49 -20.88 9.28 24.66
N LEU A 50 -21.56 8.43 23.88
CA LEU A 50 -21.10 7.97 22.56
C LEU A 50 -21.04 9.10 21.53
N VAL A 51 -22.02 10.00 21.51
CA VAL A 51 -22.00 11.19 20.64
C VAL A 51 -20.82 12.10 21.00
N ARG A 52 -20.59 12.35 22.30
CA ARG A 52 -19.44 13.14 22.76
C ARG A 52 -18.11 12.48 22.39
N TRP A 53 -18.02 11.16 22.56
CA TRP A 53 -16.85 10.37 22.15
C TRP A 53 -16.56 10.55 20.67
N LEU A 54 -17.57 10.42 19.81
CA LEU A 54 -17.42 10.63 18.37
C LEU A 54 -16.98 12.06 18.04
N SER A 55 -17.59 13.07 18.66
CA SER A 55 -17.20 14.48 18.44
C SER A 55 -15.74 14.73 18.84
N GLN A 56 -15.27 14.15 19.93
CA GLN A 56 -13.87 14.27 20.34
C GLN A 56 -12.93 13.63 19.32
N HIS A 57 -13.23 12.43 18.83
CA HIS A 57 -12.43 11.76 17.80
C HIS A 57 -12.47 12.45 16.42
N ILE A 58 -13.50 13.26 16.14
CA ILE A 58 -13.56 14.11 14.94
C ILE A 58 -12.68 15.36 15.10
N LEU A 59 -12.69 15.98 16.29
CA LEU A 59 -11.94 17.22 16.56
C LEU A 59 -10.45 16.95 16.79
N GLU A 60 -10.13 15.86 17.46
CA GLU A 60 -8.78 15.41 17.80
C GLU A 60 -8.56 14.01 17.23
N PRO A 61 -8.47 13.88 15.89
CA PRO A 61 -8.22 12.58 15.28
C PRO A 61 -6.86 12.07 15.72
N ASP A 62 -6.78 10.80 16.09
CA ASP A 62 -5.50 10.15 16.32
C ASP A 62 -4.69 10.19 15.01
N SER A 63 -3.49 10.74 15.06
CA SER A 63 -2.60 10.81 13.90
C SER A 63 -2.23 9.43 13.35
N ASN A 64 -2.35 8.38 14.18
CA ASN A 64 -2.20 6.99 13.77
C ASN A 64 -3.46 6.37 13.15
N ALA A 65 -4.62 7.03 13.16
CA ALA A 65 -5.88 6.50 12.64
C ALA A 65 -5.86 6.26 11.12
N SER A 66 -5.01 6.97 10.37
CA SER A 66 -4.80 6.71 8.93
C SER A 66 -4.30 5.29 8.64
N SER A 67 -3.64 4.65 9.62
CA SER A 67 -3.21 3.25 9.52
C SER A 67 -4.33 2.25 9.81
N GLN A 68 -5.47 2.70 10.35
CA GLN A 68 -6.63 1.90 10.71
C GLN A 68 -7.72 1.90 9.63
N GLN A 69 -7.63 2.77 8.60
CA GLN A 69 -8.57 2.71 7.49
C GLN A 69 -8.53 1.35 6.80
N MET A 70 -9.70 0.70 6.75
CA MET A 70 -9.84 -0.59 6.11
C MET A 70 -9.55 -0.47 4.62
N ARG A 71 -8.70 -1.36 4.10
CA ARG A 71 -8.43 -1.45 2.66
C ARG A 71 -9.62 -2.11 1.97
N LEU A 72 -10.05 -1.55 0.85
CA LEU A 72 -11.08 -2.16 0.02
C LEU A 72 -10.51 -3.37 -0.70
N GLU A 73 -11.36 -4.33 -1.08
CA GLU A 73 -10.92 -5.41 -1.97
C GLU A 73 -10.58 -4.88 -3.37
N SER A 74 -11.27 -3.83 -3.82
CA SER A 74 -11.01 -3.12 -5.07
C SER A 74 -9.63 -2.44 -5.09
N ASP A 75 -9.08 -2.05 -3.92
CA ASP A 75 -7.74 -1.45 -3.81
C ASP A 75 -6.62 -2.42 -4.29
N LYS A 76 -6.88 -3.74 -4.39
CA LYS A 76 -5.91 -4.72 -4.90
C LYS A 76 -5.58 -4.52 -6.38
N HIS A 77 -6.49 -3.92 -7.16
CA HIS A 77 -6.31 -3.67 -8.59
C HIS A 77 -5.80 -2.25 -8.88
N LEU A 78 -5.52 -1.46 -7.85
CA LEU A 78 -5.01 -0.10 -7.97
C LEU A 78 -3.49 -0.08 -7.83
N VAL A 79 -2.88 1.00 -8.35
CA VAL A 79 -1.48 1.33 -8.05
C VAL A 79 -1.35 1.58 -6.55
N GLN A 80 -0.47 0.82 -5.90
CA GLN A 80 -0.27 0.93 -4.46
C GLN A 80 0.76 2.01 -4.13
N ILE A 81 0.33 3.07 -3.45
CA ILE A 81 1.21 4.10 -2.90
C ILE A 81 1.50 3.76 -1.44
N VAL A 82 2.75 3.39 -1.16
CA VAL A 82 3.22 3.02 0.18
C VAL A 82 4.50 3.76 0.53
N THR A 83 4.75 3.93 1.83
CA THR A 83 6.02 4.49 2.31
C THR A 83 7.13 3.43 2.24
N ILE A 84 8.40 3.85 2.12
CA ILE A 84 9.56 2.94 2.12
C ILE A 84 9.59 2.07 3.37
N HIS A 85 9.22 2.62 4.53
CA HIS A 85 9.13 1.88 5.78
C HIS A 85 8.08 0.75 5.71
N LYS A 86 6.89 1.03 5.17
CA LYS A 86 5.83 0.02 5.02
C LYS A 86 6.11 -1.00 3.92
N SER A 87 7.03 -0.72 2.99
CA SER A 87 7.40 -1.67 1.94
C SER A 87 8.48 -2.68 2.38
N LYS A 88 9.12 -2.48 3.53
CA LYS A 88 10.14 -3.41 4.05
C LYS A 88 9.55 -4.82 4.19
N GLY A 89 10.17 -5.79 3.51
CA GLY A 89 9.71 -7.19 3.47
C GLY A 89 8.65 -7.49 2.41
N LEU A 90 8.16 -6.48 1.69
CA LEU A 90 7.27 -6.64 0.54
C LEU A 90 8.06 -6.59 -0.76
N GLU A 91 7.49 -7.19 -1.80
CA GLU A 91 8.03 -7.18 -3.16
C GLU A 91 6.94 -6.77 -4.16
N TYR A 92 7.35 -6.05 -5.19
CA TYR A 92 6.48 -5.54 -6.23
C TYR A 92 7.09 -5.80 -7.61
N PRO A 93 6.28 -6.22 -8.61
CA PRO A 93 6.76 -6.41 -9.97
C PRO A 93 7.47 -5.17 -10.55
N LEU A 94 6.86 -4.00 -10.38
CA LEU A 94 7.33 -2.71 -10.87
C LEU A 94 7.28 -1.69 -9.72
N VAL A 95 8.33 -0.91 -9.54
CA VAL A 95 8.43 0.12 -8.48
C VAL A 95 8.79 1.47 -9.09
N TRP A 96 8.17 2.53 -8.58
CA TRP A 96 8.47 3.91 -8.92
C TRP A 96 8.82 4.71 -7.67
N LEU A 97 9.97 5.39 -7.69
CA LEU A 97 10.48 6.23 -6.60
C LEU A 97 10.64 7.67 -7.12
N PRO A 98 9.53 8.43 -7.24
CA PRO A 98 9.52 9.72 -7.95
C PRO A 98 10.32 10.83 -7.25
N PHE A 99 10.54 10.72 -5.93
CA PHE A 99 11.14 11.78 -5.11
C PHE A 99 12.36 11.29 -4.32
N ILE A 100 13.07 10.29 -4.84
CA ILE A 100 14.15 9.60 -4.10
C ILE A 100 15.37 10.48 -3.84
N THR A 101 15.52 11.60 -4.56
CA THR A 101 16.60 12.57 -4.36
C THR A 101 16.27 13.64 -3.32
N ASN A 102 15.07 13.62 -2.74
CA ASN A 102 14.71 14.56 -1.71
C ASN A 102 15.31 14.13 -0.36
N PHE A 103 15.65 15.09 0.48
CA PHE A 103 16.19 14.86 1.82
C PHE A 103 15.88 16.02 2.75
N ARG A 104 15.99 15.78 4.05
CA ARG A 104 15.85 16.80 5.09
C ARG A 104 17.14 16.84 5.89
N VAL A 105 17.78 18.00 5.90
CA VAL A 105 18.92 18.27 6.78
C VAL A 105 18.42 18.18 8.23
N GLN A 106 19.24 17.58 9.06
CA GLN A 106 19.09 17.48 10.49
C GLN A 106 19.47 18.82 11.12
N ASP A 107 18.48 19.50 11.68
CA ASP A 107 18.66 20.79 12.34
C ASP A 107 18.99 20.62 13.84
N GLN A 108 18.85 19.41 14.38
CA GLN A 108 19.10 19.09 15.78
C GLN A 108 20.42 18.33 15.95
N ALA A 109 21.29 18.79 16.85
CA ALA A 109 22.55 18.14 17.20
C ALA A 109 22.33 16.92 18.13
N PHE A 110 21.54 15.96 17.64
CA PHE A 110 21.32 14.66 18.27
C PHE A 110 22.03 13.58 17.46
N TYR A 111 23.03 12.95 18.07
CA TYR A 111 23.91 11.98 17.42
C TYR A 111 24.32 10.89 18.41
N HIS A 112 24.97 9.84 17.93
CA HIS A 112 25.57 8.78 18.72
C HIS A 112 27.08 8.96 18.76
N ASP A 113 27.66 8.95 19.96
CA ASP A 113 29.12 9.02 20.11
C ASP A 113 29.78 7.81 19.42
N ARG A 114 30.82 8.04 18.63
CA ARG A 114 31.45 7.00 17.80
C ARG A 114 32.30 6.01 18.61
N HIS A 115 32.58 6.29 19.88
CA HIS A 115 33.39 5.45 20.75
C HIS A 115 32.54 4.73 21.81
N SER A 116 31.65 5.44 22.50
CA SER A 116 30.76 4.88 23.52
C SER A 116 29.45 4.33 22.96
N PHE A 117 29.06 4.73 21.74
CA PHE A 117 27.76 4.43 21.11
C PHE A 117 26.54 4.93 21.87
N GLU A 118 26.73 5.86 22.81
CA GLU A 118 25.64 6.48 23.55
C GLU A 118 25.00 7.61 22.73
N ALA A 119 23.69 7.79 22.90
CA ALA A 119 22.97 8.89 22.29
C ALA A 119 23.24 10.20 23.05
N VAL A 120 23.74 11.21 22.34
CA VAL A 120 24.13 12.52 22.85
C VAL A 120 23.24 13.58 22.22
N LEU A 121 22.66 14.44 23.08
CA LEU A 121 21.97 15.65 22.65
C LEU A 121 22.82 16.86 23.05
N ASP A 122 23.42 17.52 22.06
CA ASP A 122 24.16 18.75 22.28
C ASP A 122 23.23 19.97 22.21
N LEU A 123 22.94 20.55 23.37
CA LEU A 123 22.06 21.72 23.50
C LEU A 123 22.69 23.01 22.93
N ASN A 124 24.00 23.04 22.70
CA ASN A 124 24.69 24.20 22.13
C ASN A 124 24.78 24.15 20.61
N ALA A 125 24.39 23.02 20.00
CA ALA A 125 24.52 22.76 18.56
C ALA A 125 25.93 23.07 18.03
N ALA A 126 26.96 22.54 18.69
CA ALA A 126 28.32 22.70 18.22
C ALA A 126 28.45 22.15 16.78
N PRO A 127 29.22 22.80 15.89
CA PRO A 127 29.31 22.39 14.49
C PRO A 127 29.67 20.91 14.30
N GLU A 128 30.59 20.39 15.11
CA GLU A 128 30.99 18.97 15.09
C GLU A 128 29.82 18.03 15.43
N SER A 129 29.01 18.38 16.43
CA SER A 129 27.82 17.62 16.82
C SER A 129 26.77 17.58 15.70
N VAL A 130 26.60 18.70 14.99
CA VAL A 130 25.68 18.81 13.84
C VAL A 130 26.19 17.97 12.66
N ASP A 131 27.48 18.02 12.37
CA ASP A 131 28.09 17.22 11.30
C ASP A 131 27.98 15.71 11.58
N LEU A 132 28.11 15.30 12.85
CA LEU A 132 27.87 13.91 13.27
C LEU A 132 26.41 13.50 13.06
N ALA A 133 25.46 14.35 13.47
CA ALA A 133 24.04 14.11 13.28
C ALA A 133 23.66 14.03 11.78
N GLU A 134 24.26 14.87 10.95
CA GLU A 134 24.06 14.84 9.49
C GLU A 134 24.64 13.58 8.83
N ALA A 135 25.79 13.12 9.32
CA ALA A 135 26.37 11.85 8.87
C ALA A 135 25.46 10.66 9.22
N GLU A 136 24.83 10.68 10.40
CA GLU A 136 23.85 9.64 10.79
C GLU A 136 22.57 9.69 9.95
N ARG A 137 22.04 10.90 9.70
CA ARG A 137 20.89 11.07 8.79
C ARG A 137 21.19 10.51 7.40
N LEU A 138 22.36 10.82 6.85
CA LEU A 138 22.79 10.31 5.55
C LEU A 138 22.94 8.79 5.55
N ALA A 139 23.50 8.23 6.63
CA ALA A 139 23.63 6.78 6.78
C ALA A 139 22.26 6.09 6.79
N GLU A 140 21.25 6.70 7.43
CA GLU A 140 19.89 6.17 7.41
C GLU A 140 19.22 6.32 6.04
N ASP A 141 19.36 7.47 5.38
CA ASP A 141 18.81 7.67 4.04
C ASP A 141 19.41 6.67 3.03
N LEU A 142 20.69 6.28 3.18
CA LEU A 142 21.30 5.21 2.39
C LEU A 142 20.67 3.83 2.66
N ARG A 143 20.34 3.52 3.92
CA ARG A 143 19.60 2.29 4.26
C ARG A 143 18.19 2.31 3.67
N LEU A 144 17.50 3.45 3.72
CA LEU A 144 16.19 3.62 3.12
C LEU A 144 16.24 3.48 1.60
N LEU A 145 17.26 4.06 0.95
CA LEU A 145 17.49 3.88 -0.49
C LEU A 145 17.68 2.40 -0.83
N TYR A 146 18.50 1.67 -0.06
CA TYR A 146 18.69 0.24 -0.24
C TYR A 146 17.38 -0.54 -0.11
N VAL A 147 16.57 -0.26 0.93
CA VAL A 147 15.25 -0.88 1.08
C VAL A 147 14.39 -0.56 -0.14
N ALA A 148 14.33 0.70 -0.57
CA ALA A 148 13.47 1.15 -1.67
C ALA A 148 13.83 0.48 -3.02
N LEU A 149 15.12 0.41 -3.36
CA LEU A 149 15.60 -0.20 -4.61
C LEU A 149 15.33 -1.72 -4.65
N THR A 150 15.47 -2.38 -3.51
CA THR A 150 15.30 -3.85 -3.39
C THR A 150 13.84 -4.30 -3.30
N ARG A 151 12.86 -3.40 -3.46
CA ARG A 151 11.45 -3.79 -3.49
C ARG A 151 10.99 -4.29 -4.87
N SER A 152 11.74 -3.96 -5.92
CA SER A 152 11.38 -4.27 -7.31
C SER A 152 11.85 -5.66 -7.73
N VAL A 153 11.05 -6.34 -8.56
CA VAL A 153 11.42 -7.63 -9.17
C VAL A 153 11.88 -7.46 -10.62
N TRP A 154 11.12 -6.72 -11.44
CA TRP A 154 11.40 -6.59 -12.87
C TRP A 154 11.92 -5.21 -13.25
N HIS A 155 11.41 -4.15 -12.62
CA HIS A 155 11.74 -2.78 -13.01
C HIS A 155 11.66 -1.80 -11.83
N CYS A 156 12.61 -0.87 -11.76
CA CYS A 156 12.62 0.23 -10.81
C CYS A 156 12.90 1.56 -11.52
N SER A 157 11.95 2.49 -11.46
CA SER A 157 12.11 3.86 -11.96
C SER A 157 12.47 4.82 -10.82
N LEU A 158 13.51 5.62 -11.00
CA LEU A 158 13.95 6.65 -10.06
C LEU A 158 13.73 8.05 -10.63
N GLY A 159 13.04 8.91 -9.89
CA GLY A 159 12.92 10.33 -10.22
C GLY A 159 14.12 11.10 -9.69
N VAL A 160 14.91 11.68 -10.59
CA VAL A 160 16.10 12.46 -10.27
C VAL A 160 15.97 13.86 -10.85
N ALA A 161 16.16 14.88 -10.04
CA ALA A 161 16.12 16.29 -10.46
C ALA A 161 17.27 17.08 -9.81
N PRO A 162 17.83 18.10 -10.50
CA PRO A 162 18.85 19.01 -9.95
C PRO A 162 18.21 19.98 -8.94
N LEU A 163 17.92 19.48 -7.74
CA LEU A 163 17.25 20.24 -6.68
C LEU A 163 18.22 21.20 -5.96
N VAL A 164 17.73 22.40 -5.67
CA VAL A 164 18.41 23.42 -4.84
C VAL A 164 17.47 23.79 -3.69
N ARG A 165 17.90 23.63 -2.43
CA ARG A 165 17.05 23.87 -1.25
C ARG A 165 16.86 25.35 -0.97
N ARG A 166 17.87 26.19 -1.25
CA ARG A 166 17.80 27.63 -0.99
C ARG A 166 17.20 28.35 -2.18
N ARG A 167 16.04 28.98 -1.99
CA ARG A 167 15.40 29.83 -2.98
C ARG A 167 16.24 31.08 -3.19
N GLY A 168 17.15 31.02 -4.16
CA GLY A 168 18.01 32.09 -4.61
C GLY A 168 18.48 31.74 -6.01
N ASP A 169 18.61 32.74 -6.87
CA ASP A 169 18.91 32.62 -8.30
C ASP A 169 20.37 32.17 -8.57
N LYS A 170 20.86 31.19 -7.80
CA LYS A 170 22.20 30.64 -7.94
C LYS A 170 22.22 29.74 -9.17
N LYS A 171 22.71 30.29 -10.28
CA LYS A 171 23.36 29.51 -11.33
C LYS A 171 24.60 28.88 -10.70
N GLY A 172 24.53 27.60 -10.35
CA GLY A 172 25.64 26.90 -9.69
C GLY A 172 25.26 25.49 -9.27
N ASP A 173 26.04 24.94 -8.35
CA ASP A 173 25.92 23.57 -7.90
C ASP A 173 24.58 23.27 -7.21
N THR A 174 24.14 22.03 -7.38
CA THR A 174 22.91 21.48 -6.80
C THR A 174 23.19 20.88 -5.43
N ASP A 175 22.15 20.81 -4.58
CA ASP A 175 22.25 20.17 -3.25
C ASP A 175 22.04 18.64 -3.32
N VAL A 176 21.92 18.08 -4.52
CA VAL A 176 21.62 16.66 -4.74
C VAL A 176 22.69 15.75 -4.11
N HIS A 177 23.95 16.18 -4.09
CA HIS A 177 25.08 15.44 -3.52
C HIS A 177 24.94 15.11 -2.03
N GLN A 178 24.05 15.81 -1.33
CA GLN A 178 23.72 15.58 0.09
C GLN A 178 22.59 14.55 0.28
N SER A 179 21.82 14.23 -0.76
CA SER A 179 20.86 13.12 -0.74
C SER A 179 21.58 11.77 -0.79
N ALA A 180 20.95 10.69 -0.32
CA ALA A 180 21.54 9.36 -0.38
C ALA A 180 21.89 8.93 -1.82
N LEU A 181 20.95 9.10 -2.76
CA LEU A 181 21.20 8.76 -4.17
C LEU A 181 22.28 9.68 -4.77
N GLY A 182 22.15 10.99 -4.59
CA GLY A 182 23.11 11.94 -5.15
C GLY A 182 24.52 11.78 -4.59
N ARG A 183 24.68 11.39 -3.31
CA ARG A 183 25.99 11.05 -2.76
C ARG A 183 26.64 9.87 -3.47
N LEU A 184 25.87 8.86 -3.86
CA LEU A 184 26.39 7.72 -4.64
C LEU A 184 26.74 8.13 -6.08
N LEU A 185 25.89 8.95 -6.72
CA LEU A 185 26.11 9.43 -8.09
C LEU A 185 27.32 10.37 -8.21
N GLN A 186 27.40 11.35 -7.31
CA GLN A 186 28.38 12.46 -7.37
C GLN A 186 29.56 12.25 -6.41
N LYS A 187 29.64 11.10 -5.73
CA LYS A 187 30.67 10.77 -4.73
C LYS A 187 30.75 11.77 -3.56
N GLY A 188 29.64 12.43 -3.26
CA GLY A 188 29.54 13.46 -2.23
C GLY A 188 30.04 14.84 -2.65
N GLU A 189 30.49 15.02 -3.89
CA GLU A 189 30.95 16.30 -4.41
C GLU A 189 29.79 17.10 -5.02
N PRO A 190 29.71 18.42 -4.78
CA PRO A 190 28.72 19.28 -5.41
C PRO A 190 28.95 19.34 -6.93
N GLN A 191 27.86 19.26 -7.69
CA GLN A 191 27.86 19.41 -9.15
C GLN A 191 26.62 20.20 -9.59
N ASP A 192 26.73 20.88 -10.72
CA ASP A 192 25.60 21.50 -11.41
C ASP A 192 24.70 20.44 -12.10
N ALA A 193 23.66 20.91 -12.80
CA ALA A 193 22.73 20.03 -13.49
C ALA A 193 23.38 19.21 -14.62
N ALA A 194 24.40 19.77 -15.30
CA ALA A 194 25.10 19.08 -16.38
C ALA A 194 26.06 18.00 -15.83
N GLY A 195 26.74 18.30 -14.72
CA GLY A 195 27.57 17.35 -13.99
C GLY A 195 26.76 16.20 -13.41
N LEU A 196 25.61 16.48 -12.78
CA LEU A 196 24.69 15.44 -12.31
C LEU A 196 24.25 14.51 -13.45
N ARG A 197 23.89 15.08 -14.61
CA ARG A 197 23.53 14.31 -15.79
C ARG A 197 24.69 13.41 -16.25
N THR A 198 25.91 13.94 -16.29
CA THR A 198 27.11 13.19 -16.67
C THR A 198 27.35 12.02 -15.70
N CYS A 199 27.15 12.23 -14.40
CA CYS A 199 27.23 11.16 -13.39
C CYS A 199 26.20 10.06 -13.61
N ILE A 200 24.98 10.41 -14.00
CA ILE A 200 23.91 9.43 -14.31
C ILE A 200 24.25 8.66 -15.60
N GLU A 201 24.66 9.38 -16.65
CA GLU A 201 25.07 8.79 -17.93
C GLU A 201 26.23 7.80 -17.76
N ALA A 202 27.16 8.08 -16.84
CA ALA A 202 28.29 7.19 -16.53
C ALA A 202 27.88 5.88 -15.84
N LEU A 203 26.69 5.79 -15.25
CA LEU A 203 26.16 4.56 -14.66
C LEU A 203 25.34 3.73 -15.63
N CYS A 204 24.98 4.29 -16.78
CA CYS A 204 24.15 3.60 -17.74
C CYS A 204 24.89 2.45 -18.41
N ASN A 205 24.19 1.34 -18.55
CA ASN A 205 24.64 0.11 -19.18
C ASN A 205 23.42 -0.61 -19.77
N ASP A 206 23.54 -1.89 -20.11
CA ASP A 206 22.43 -2.67 -20.70
C ASP A 206 21.21 -2.78 -19.75
N ASP A 207 21.41 -2.70 -18.43
CA ASP A 207 20.37 -2.84 -17.41
C ASP A 207 19.87 -1.48 -16.86
N ILE A 208 20.67 -0.42 -16.97
CA ILE A 208 20.39 0.90 -16.42
C ILE A 208 20.29 1.90 -17.57
N ALA A 209 19.07 2.33 -17.87
CA ALA A 209 18.79 3.41 -18.81
C ALA A 209 18.43 4.70 -18.07
N TRP A 210 18.85 5.83 -18.63
CA TRP A 210 18.37 7.14 -18.22
C TRP A 210 17.52 7.74 -19.34
N GLN A 211 16.52 8.52 -18.97
CA GLN A 211 15.69 9.24 -19.92
C GLN A 211 15.28 10.59 -19.33
N THR A 212 15.27 11.63 -20.16
CA THR A 212 14.63 12.89 -19.78
C THR A 212 13.12 12.68 -19.69
N ALA A 213 12.53 13.04 -18.54
CA ALA A 213 11.09 13.02 -18.37
C ALA A 213 10.42 13.86 -19.47
N GLN A 214 9.55 13.23 -20.26
CA GLN A 214 8.75 13.94 -21.24
C GLN A 214 7.57 14.61 -20.54
N ILE A 215 7.20 15.80 -21.00
CA ILE A 215 5.93 16.42 -20.59
C ILE A 215 4.84 15.58 -21.25
N GLY A 216 4.25 14.67 -20.47
CA GLY A 216 3.08 13.92 -20.91
C GLY A 216 1.87 14.85 -21.03
N ASP A 217 0.92 14.49 -21.88
CA ASP A 217 -0.40 15.11 -21.84
C ASP A 217 -1.03 14.81 -20.47
N ASN A 218 -1.59 15.82 -19.80
CA ASN A 218 -2.34 15.66 -18.54
C ASN A 218 -3.67 14.89 -18.72
N GLN A 219 -3.82 14.17 -19.84
CA GLN A 219 -4.95 13.29 -20.10
C GLN A 219 -4.79 12.06 -19.21
N PRO A 220 -5.77 11.74 -18.35
CA PRO A 220 -5.75 10.49 -17.60
C PRO A 220 -5.61 9.33 -18.59
N TRP A 221 -4.68 8.42 -18.32
CA TRP A 221 -4.57 7.20 -19.11
C TRP A 221 -5.90 6.44 -19.01
N GLN A 222 -6.55 6.26 -20.15
CA GLN A 222 -7.74 5.43 -20.26
C GLN A 222 -7.28 4.04 -20.65
N VAL A 223 -7.76 3.03 -19.91
CA VAL A 223 -7.69 1.65 -20.39
C VAL A 223 -8.33 1.66 -21.76
N ASN A 224 -7.61 1.25 -22.79
CA ASN A 224 -8.28 0.82 -24.02
C ASN A 224 -9.17 -0.33 -23.58
N ASP A 225 -10.47 -0.08 -23.44
CA ASP A 225 -11.46 -1.13 -23.33
C ASP A 225 -11.30 -1.99 -24.57
N ALA A 226 -10.42 -2.98 -24.49
CA ALA A 226 -10.38 -4.08 -25.42
C ALA A 226 -11.75 -4.70 -25.25
N LEU A 227 -12.64 -4.40 -26.21
CA LEU A 227 -13.99 -4.94 -26.35
C LEU A 227 -14.10 -6.21 -25.53
N THR A 228 -14.70 -6.10 -24.34
CA THR A 228 -15.05 -7.28 -23.56
C THR A 228 -15.88 -8.11 -24.52
N ALA A 229 -15.27 -9.15 -25.09
CA ALA A 229 -15.97 -10.08 -25.95
C ALA A 229 -17.22 -10.46 -25.18
N GLU A 230 -18.41 -10.28 -25.78
CA GLU A 230 -19.67 -10.54 -25.11
C GLU A 230 -19.61 -11.94 -24.49
N LEU A 231 -19.42 -11.97 -23.17
CA LEU A 231 -19.26 -13.21 -22.44
C LEU A 231 -20.64 -13.83 -22.36
N ASN A 232 -20.93 -14.73 -23.29
CA ASN A 232 -22.15 -15.51 -23.24
C ASN A 232 -21.99 -16.60 -22.19
N ALA A 233 -22.88 -16.62 -21.20
CA ALA A 233 -22.97 -17.71 -20.25
C ALA A 233 -23.16 -19.02 -21.03
N ARG A 234 -22.29 -20.00 -20.79
CA ARG A 234 -22.40 -21.32 -21.42
C ARG A 234 -23.74 -21.94 -21.00
N THR A 235 -24.65 -22.10 -21.94
CA THR A 235 -25.98 -22.64 -21.67
C THR A 235 -25.84 -24.09 -21.23
N LEU A 236 -26.37 -24.42 -20.06
CA LEU A 236 -26.30 -25.76 -19.49
C LEU A 236 -27.10 -26.73 -20.38
N GLN A 237 -26.42 -27.49 -21.24
CA GLN A 237 -27.09 -28.44 -22.15
C GLN A 237 -27.52 -29.75 -21.47
N ARG A 238 -27.12 -29.97 -20.22
CA ARG A 238 -27.58 -31.11 -19.42
C ARG A 238 -28.68 -30.67 -18.49
N LEU A 239 -29.76 -31.45 -18.37
CA LEU A 239 -30.61 -31.37 -17.19
C LEU A 239 -29.84 -31.98 -16.00
N PRO A 240 -29.64 -31.26 -14.89
CA PRO A 240 -29.16 -31.88 -13.67
C PRO A 240 -30.12 -33.01 -13.28
N GLY A 241 -29.63 -34.25 -13.22
CA GLY A 241 -30.41 -35.35 -12.70
C GLY A 241 -30.56 -35.19 -11.18
N ASP A 242 -31.79 -35.04 -10.70
CA ASP A 242 -32.14 -34.92 -9.28
C ASP A 242 -32.11 -36.31 -8.60
N ASN A 243 -30.94 -36.95 -8.61
CA ASN A 243 -30.72 -38.25 -7.97
C ASN A 243 -30.16 -38.11 -6.55
N TRP A 244 -30.08 -36.89 -6.00
CA TRP A 244 -29.72 -36.71 -4.61
C TRP A 244 -30.94 -37.00 -3.72
N ARG A 245 -30.74 -37.80 -2.68
CA ARG A 245 -31.75 -38.09 -1.66
C ARG A 245 -31.12 -37.91 -0.30
N VAL A 246 -31.84 -37.25 0.59
CA VAL A 246 -31.52 -37.23 2.02
C VAL A 246 -32.06 -38.52 2.62
N THR A 247 -31.19 -39.33 3.23
CA THR A 247 -31.59 -40.54 3.95
C THR A 247 -31.35 -40.35 5.44
N SER A 248 -32.29 -40.79 6.27
CA SER A 248 -32.08 -40.88 7.72
C SER A 248 -31.28 -42.14 8.05
N TYR A 249 -30.55 -42.13 9.18
CA TYR A 249 -29.74 -43.26 9.63
C TYR A 249 -30.54 -44.58 9.70
N SER A 250 -31.83 -44.50 10.06
CA SER A 250 -32.75 -45.65 10.10
C SER A 250 -33.04 -46.25 8.72
N GLY A 251 -33.00 -45.45 7.64
CA GLY A 251 -33.18 -45.92 6.27
C GLY A 251 -31.96 -46.68 5.71
N LEU A 252 -30.77 -46.46 6.28
CA LEU A 252 -29.54 -47.19 5.94
C LEU A 252 -29.51 -48.59 6.58
N GLN A 253 -30.03 -48.75 7.81
CA GLN A 253 -30.05 -50.04 8.51
C GLN A 253 -31.03 -51.06 7.90
N GLN A 254 -32.16 -50.62 7.34
CA GLN A 254 -33.15 -51.53 6.76
C GLN A 254 -32.67 -52.25 5.48
N ARG A 255 -31.64 -51.72 4.79
CA ARG A 255 -31.09 -52.33 3.57
C ARG A 255 -29.79 -53.09 3.78
N GLY A 256 -29.30 -53.18 5.02
CA GLY A 256 -28.07 -53.91 5.37
C GLY A 256 -28.21 -55.43 5.46
N HIS A 257 -29.43 -55.99 5.38
CA HIS A 257 -29.66 -57.44 5.41
C HIS A 257 -30.30 -57.94 4.12
N GLY A 258 -29.45 -58.18 3.13
CA GLY A 258 -29.83 -58.77 1.85
C GLY A 258 -28.64 -59.25 1.03
N TYR A 259 -27.55 -59.69 1.66
CA TYR A 259 -26.51 -60.46 0.98
C TYR A 259 -26.74 -61.95 1.27
N ARG A 260 -27.40 -62.66 0.34
CA ARG A 260 -27.40 -64.12 0.27
C ARG A 260 -26.60 -64.54 -0.95
N SER A 261 -25.54 -65.30 -0.71
CA SER A 261 -24.70 -65.99 -1.68
C SER A 261 -25.38 -67.26 -2.22
N GLY A 262 -25.07 -67.61 -3.48
CA GLY A 262 -25.34 -68.92 -4.11
C GLY A 262 -25.50 -68.75 -5.62
N SER A 263 -24.42 -68.78 -6.41
CA SER A 263 -23.75 -69.95 -7.01
C SER A 263 -24.30 -70.32 -8.39
N ASP A 264 -23.43 -70.18 -9.39
CA ASP A 264 -23.29 -70.89 -10.68
C ASP A 264 -24.46 -71.73 -11.22
N ALA A 265 -24.87 -71.48 -12.48
CA ALA A 265 -24.44 -72.29 -13.63
C ALA A 265 -25.24 -71.98 -14.91
N THR A 266 -24.54 -72.17 -16.03
CA THR A 266 -24.82 -71.96 -17.45
C THR A 266 -25.91 -72.84 -18.11
N ALA A 267 -26.24 -72.43 -19.36
CA ALA A 267 -26.80 -73.17 -20.52
C ALA A 267 -28.32 -72.99 -20.78
N GLY A 268 -28.79 -72.66 -21.99
CA GLY A 268 -28.11 -72.54 -23.28
C GLY A 268 -29.07 -72.18 -24.43
N CYS A 269 -28.48 -72.19 -25.64
CA CYS A 269 -29.01 -71.87 -26.97
C CYS A 269 -29.15 -70.39 -27.33
#